data_AF-A0AAD5GDV9-F1
#
_entry.id   AF-A0AAD5GDV9-F1
#
_cell.length_a   1.000
_cell.length_b   1.000
_cell.length_c   1.000
_cell.angle_alpha   90.00
_cell.angle_beta   90.00
_cell.angle_gamma   90.00
#
_symmetry.space_group_name_H-M   'P 1'
#
loop_
_entity.id
_entity.type
_entity.pdbx_description
1 polymer ?
#
loop_
_entity_poly.entity_id
_entity_poly.type
_entity_poly.pdbx_seq_one_letter_code
_entity_poly.pdbx_strand_id
1 'polypeptide(L)'
;IKSTIFKVIVETEKLVEVSFSRPWDPSLKGKFVPLNIDKRFILLRGCSGFYTYAIYEHMGSQEWQAFSLGETRVAFKLTKDKFRYMAVGDDRRRYMPLPDDRQSDRGQPLAYPEAVLLVNPVEPEFKGEVDDKYQYTCENRNLKVHGWISNDPSIGFWQITPSDEFRTGGPLKQNLCSHVGPTCLAVFVGAHYAGDDLVPKFGQGEPWKKVFGPVFIYLNSVFDGQDPLSLWDDAKR
;
A
#
# COMPACT_ATOMS: atom_id res chain seq x y z
N ILE A 1 -5.72 4.59 -10.66
CA ILE A 1 -6.78 5.64 -10.74
C ILE A 1 -6.12 6.96 -11.07
N LYS A 2 -6.38 7.51 -12.26
CA LYS A 2 -5.96 8.84 -12.70
C LYS A 2 -7.04 9.86 -12.31
N SER A 3 -6.67 10.92 -11.58
CA SER A 3 -7.58 12.02 -11.24
C SER A 3 -7.77 12.97 -12.42
N THR A 4 -8.86 13.73 -12.40
CA THR A 4 -9.17 14.75 -13.42
C THR A 4 -9.20 16.15 -12.85
N ILE A 5 -9.30 16.29 -11.53
CA ILE A 5 -9.40 17.58 -10.83
C ILE A 5 -8.35 17.63 -9.71
N PHE A 6 -7.64 18.75 -9.64
CA PHE A 6 -6.73 19.08 -8.54
C PHE A 6 -7.27 20.29 -7.77
N LYS A 7 -7.17 20.26 -6.43
CA LYS A 7 -7.51 21.38 -5.55
C LYS A 7 -6.54 21.46 -4.38
N VAL A 8 -6.19 22.67 -3.97
CA VAL A 8 -5.65 22.95 -2.64
C VAL A 8 -6.85 23.12 -1.70
N ILE A 9 -6.94 22.27 -0.69
CA ILE A 9 -8.07 22.25 0.27
C ILE A 9 -7.76 23.17 1.44
N VAL A 10 -6.54 23.09 1.97
CA VAL A 10 -6.04 23.96 3.03
C VAL A 10 -4.60 24.33 2.70
N GLU A 11 -4.25 25.59 2.90
CA GLU A 11 -2.88 26.08 2.82
C GLU A 11 -2.65 27.09 3.95
N THR A 12 -1.74 26.74 4.85
CA THR A 12 -1.34 27.56 6.00
C THR A 12 0.16 27.39 6.24
N GLU A 13 0.74 28.20 7.11
CA GLU A 13 2.14 28.02 7.54
C GLU A 13 2.42 26.67 8.21
N LYS A 14 1.39 25.98 8.72
CA LYS A 14 1.54 24.73 9.47
C LYS A 14 1.23 23.49 8.65
N LEU A 15 0.37 23.60 7.65
CA LEU A 15 -0.09 22.45 6.87
C LEU A 15 -0.55 22.85 5.47
N VAL A 16 -0.38 21.91 4.54
CA VAL A 16 -0.96 21.93 3.21
C VAL A 16 -1.73 20.64 2.99
N GLU A 17 -3.00 20.75 2.60
CA GLU A 17 -3.83 19.63 2.16
C GLU A 17 -4.19 19.81 0.69
N VAL A 18 -3.93 18.79 -0.11
CA VAL A 18 -4.29 18.76 -1.53
C VAL A 18 -5.22 17.60 -1.85
N SER A 19 -6.11 17.83 -2.79
CA SER A 19 -7.09 16.87 -3.31
C SER A 19 -6.83 16.58 -4.78
N PHE A 20 -6.91 15.31 -5.12
CA PHE A 20 -6.89 14.76 -6.47
C PHE A 20 -8.16 13.94 -6.66
N SER A 21 -9.18 14.55 -7.26
CA SER A 21 -10.50 13.93 -7.38
C SER A 21 -10.81 13.50 -8.82
N ARG A 22 -11.68 12.49 -8.90
CA ARG A 22 -12.28 11.97 -10.12
C ARG A 22 -13.76 11.71 -9.83
N PRO A 23 -14.66 12.60 -10.27
CA PRO A 23 -16.09 12.31 -10.27
C PRO A 23 -16.37 11.08 -11.13
N TRP A 24 -17.44 10.34 -10.81
CA TRP A 24 -17.90 9.28 -11.69
C TRP A 24 -18.47 9.89 -12.99
N ASP A 25 -18.07 9.31 -14.11
CA ASP A 25 -18.56 9.68 -15.44
C ASP A 25 -19.52 8.57 -15.92
N PRO A 26 -20.82 8.88 -16.11
CA PRO A 26 -21.80 7.91 -16.59
C PRO A 26 -21.43 7.27 -17.94
N SER A 27 -20.66 7.95 -18.80
CA SER A 27 -20.19 7.40 -20.09
C SER A 27 -19.22 6.22 -19.90
N LEU A 28 -18.64 6.09 -18.72
CA LEU A 28 -17.72 5.02 -18.33
C LEU A 28 -18.41 3.84 -17.63
N LYS A 29 -19.75 3.79 -17.69
CA LYS A 29 -20.58 2.68 -17.23
C LYS A 29 -20.05 1.32 -17.72
N GLY A 30 -19.94 0.36 -16.79
CA GLY A 30 -19.40 -0.99 -17.05
C GLY A 30 -17.88 -1.08 -17.18
N LYS A 31 -17.16 0.04 -17.31
CA LYS A 31 -15.69 0.07 -17.44
C LYS A 31 -14.98 0.46 -16.15
N PHE A 32 -15.59 1.37 -15.39
CA PHE A 32 -15.06 1.83 -14.10
C PHE A 32 -16.12 1.73 -13.01
N VAL A 33 -15.65 1.54 -11.78
CA VAL A 33 -16.49 1.55 -10.58
C VAL A 33 -17.28 2.87 -10.48
N PRO A 34 -18.59 2.83 -10.17
CA PRO A 34 -19.44 4.01 -10.05
C PRO A 34 -19.18 4.75 -8.74
N LEU A 35 -17.99 5.34 -8.61
CA LEU A 35 -17.58 6.10 -7.44
C LEU A 35 -16.97 7.44 -7.83
N ASN A 36 -17.42 8.49 -7.15
CA ASN A 36 -16.59 9.67 -6.93
C ASN A 36 -15.42 9.24 -6.05
N ILE A 37 -14.20 9.54 -6.49
CA ILE A 37 -12.98 9.22 -5.75
C ILE A 37 -12.22 10.52 -5.51
N ASP A 38 -12.03 10.90 -4.25
CA ASP A 38 -11.21 12.03 -3.84
C ASP A 38 -10.01 11.53 -3.03
N LYS A 39 -8.81 11.58 -3.62
CA LYS A 39 -7.57 11.20 -2.94
C LYS A 39 -6.93 12.45 -2.36
N ARG A 40 -6.51 12.37 -1.10
CA ARG A 40 -5.97 13.50 -0.38
C ARG A 40 -4.61 13.22 0.19
N PHE A 41 -3.80 14.28 0.25
CA PHE A 41 -2.48 14.27 0.84
C PHE A 41 -2.35 15.47 1.77
N ILE A 42 -1.84 15.24 2.97
CA ILE A 42 -1.59 16.29 3.96
C ILE A 42 -0.10 16.30 4.28
N LEU A 43 0.53 17.46 4.11
CA LEU A 43 1.90 17.72 4.52
C LEU A 43 1.86 18.65 5.73
N LEU A 44 2.57 18.28 6.79
CA LEU A 44 2.68 19.08 8.02
C LEU A 44 4.08 19.68 8.12
N ARG A 45 4.17 20.95 8.51
CA ARG A 45 5.46 21.62 8.73
C ARG A 45 6.22 20.91 9.86
N GLY A 46 7.48 20.57 9.59
CA GLY A 46 8.36 19.92 10.57
C GLY A 46 8.21 18.40 10.67
N CYS A 47 7.35 17.79 9.84
CA CYS A 47 7.22 16.34 9.78
C CYS A 47 7.99 15.77 8.57
N SER A 48 8.76 14.71 8.80
CA SER A 48 9.49 14.00 7.73
C SER A 48 8.57 12.98 7.06
N GLY A 49 7.51 13.45 6.42
CA GLY A 49 6.50 12.56 5.83
C GLY A 49 5.22 13.28 5.43
N PHE A 50 4.22 12.49 5.04
CA PHE A 50 2.92 13.00 4.66
C PHE A 50 1.81 11.99 4.97
N TYR A 51 0.61 12.49 5.27
CA TYR A 51 -0.57 11.64 5.38
C TYR A 51 -1.21 11.47 4.01
N THR A 52 -1.83 10.32 3.79
CA THR A 52 -2.72 10.11 2.65
C THR A 52 -3.97 9.36 3.06
N TYR A 53 -5.09 9.75 2.46
CA TYR A 53 -6.39 9.13 2.66
C TYR A 53 -7.23 9.30 1.39
N ALA A 54 -8.36 8.62 1.33
CA ALA A 54 -9.29 8.78 0.22
C ALA A 54 -10.74 8.80 0.71
N ILE A 55 -11.57 9.59 0.04
CA ILE A 55 -13.01 9.63 0.24
C ILE A 55 -13.65 9.03 -1.00
N TYR A 56 -14.40 7.95 -0.82
CA TYR A 56 -15.20 7.36 -1.87
C TYR A 56 -16.66 7.65 -1.62
N GLU A 57 -17.38 7.97 -2.69
CA GLU A 57 -18.81 8.32 -2.62
C GLU A 57 -19.54 7.76 -3.84
N HIS A 58 -20.66 7.09 -3.55
CA HIS A 58 -21.69 6.67 -4.49
C HIS A 58 -22.94 7.51 -4.17
N MET A 59 -23.43 8.29 -5.13
CA MET A 59 -24.45 9.31 -4.87
C MET A 59 -25.87 8.73 -4.70
N GLY A 60 -26.10 7.46 -5.03
CA GLY A 60 -27.38 6.80 -4.79
C GLY A 60 -28.54 7.20 -5.73
N SER A 61 -28.30 7.80 -6.90
CA SER A 61 -29.36 7.93 -7.91
C SER A 61 -29.47 6.65 -8.75
N GLN A 62 -30.60 6.42 -9.42
CA GLN A 62 -30.83 5.21 -10.24
C GLN A 62 -29.84 5.03 -11.40
N GLU A 63 -29.14 6.09 -11.79
CA GLU A 63 -28.07 6.05 -12.79
C GLU A 63 -26.81 5.34 -12.24
N TRP A 64 -26.63 5.35 -10.92
CA TRP A 64 -25.48 4.78 -10.24
C TRP A 64 -25.66 3.28 -10.03
N GLN A 65 -24.86 2.52 -10.77
CA GLN A 65 -24.95 1.06 -10.80
C GLN A 65 -24.54 0.43 -9.47
N ALA A 66 -25.06 -0.77 -9.25
CA ALA A 66 -24.54 -1.66 -8.22
C ALA A 66 -23.05 -1.94 -8.46
N PHE A 67 -22.28 -2.12 -7.39
CA PHE A 67 -20.87 -2.46 -7.48
C PHE A 67 -20.39 -3.24 -6.24
N SER A 68 -19.27 -3.92 -6.42
CA SER A 68 -18.53 -4.59 -5.34
C SER A 68 -17.18 -3.92 -5.17
N LEU A 69 -16.80 -3.60 -3.93
CA LEU A 69 -15.49 -3.05 -3.61
C LEU A 69 -14.49 -4.17 -3.29
N GLY A 70 -14.12 -4.94 -4.31
CA GLY A 70 -13.31 -6.16 -4.16
C GLY A 70 -11.92 -5.92 -3.55
N GLU A 71 -11.30 -4.78 -3.87
CA GLU A 71 -10.06 -4.34 -3.25
C GLU A 71 -9.98 -2.81 -3.24
N THR A 72 -9.50 -2.23 -2.14
CA THR A 72 -8.99 -0.86 -2.16
C THR A 72 -7.79 -0.68 -1.23
N ARG A 73 -6.79 0.01 -1.74
CA ARG A 73 -5.48 0.16 -1.10
C ARG A 73 -4.73 1.38 -1.62
N VAL A 74 -3.76 1.83 -0.82
CA VAL A 74 -2.67 2.68 -1.30
C VAL A 74 -1.48 1.79 -1.60
N ALA A 75 -0.76 2.08 -2.68
CA ALA A 75 0.41 1.33 -3.11
C ALA A 75 1.51 2.28 -3.53
N PHE A 76 2.68 2.12 -2.92
CA PHE A 76 3.92 2.76 -3.34
C PHE A 76 4.84 1.70 -3.96
N LYS A 77 5.34 1.99 -5.17
CA LYS A 77 6.40 1.22 -5.80
C LYS A 77 7.67 2.05 -5.76
N LEU A 78 8.62 1.63 -4.95
CA LEU A 78 9.88 2.35 -4.76
C LEU A 78 10.88 1.93 -5.83
N THR A 79 11.95 2.72 -5.98
CA THR A 79 13.00 2.43 -6.96
C THR A 79 13.75 1.17 -6.56
N LYS A 80 13.63 0.11 -7.37
CA LYS A 80 14.26 -1.20 -7.13
C LYS A 80 15.76 -1.13 -6.93
N ASP A 81 16.44 -0.21 -7.59
CA ASP A 81 17.90 -0.07 -7.49
C ASP A 81 18.35 0.50 -6.15
N LYS A 82 17.44 1.17 -5.44
CA LYS A 82 17.73 1.84 -4.16
C LYS A 82 17.26 1.05 -2.95
N PHE A 83 16.02 0.59 -2.97
CA PHE A 83 15.37 -0.02 -1.81
C PHE A 83 15.49 -1.54 -1.86
N ARG A 84 16.41 -2.09 -1.06
CA ARG A 84 16.79 -3.51 -1.11
C ARG A 84 16.49 -4.29 0.16
N TYR A 85 16.36 -3.60 1.29
CA TYR A 85 16.10 -4.21 2.58
C TYR A 85 14.68 -3.91 3.04
N MET A 86 13.89 -4.93 3.34
CA MET A 86 12.51 -4.79 3.77
C MET A 86 12.39 -5.10 5.26
N ALA A 87 11.49 -4.39 5.94
CA ALA A 87 11.08 -4.73 7.29
C ALA A 87 9.54 -4.70 7.42
N VAL A 88 8.97 -5.80 7.92
CA VAL A 88 7.52 -5.94 8.17
C VAL A 88 7.19 -6.33 9.62
N GLY A 89 8.23 -6.56 10.43
CA GLY A 89 8.17 -6.90 11.86
C GLY A 89 9.59 -7.09 12.38
N ASP A 90 9.82 -7.10 13.70
CA ASP A 90 11.16 -7.23 14.27
C ASP A 90 11.86 -8.55 13.90
N ASP A 91 11.08 -9.61 13.71
CA ASP A 91 11.48 -10.96 13.34
C ASP A 91 11.45 -11.19 11.82
N ARG A 92 10.93 -10.24 11.04
CA ARG A 92 10.72 -10.37 9.59
C ARG A 92 11.28 -9.16 8.87
N ARG A 93 12.62 -9.16 8.75
CA ARG A 93 13.42 -8.16 8.07
C ARG A 93 14.53 -8.84 7.30
N ARG A 94 14.75 -8.45 6.06
CA ARG A 94 15.75 -9.08 5.20
C ARG A 94 16.06 -8.23 3.97
N TYR A 95 17.20 -8.52 3.35
CA TYR A 95 17.37 -8.21 1.93
C TYR A 95 16.38 -9.03 1.12
N MET A 96 15.79 -8.37 0.12
CA MET A 96 14.77 -8.96 -0.73
C MET A 96 15.34 -9.19 -2.13
N PRO A 97 14.92 -10.28 -2.81
CA PRO A 97 15.27 -10.47 -4.21
C PRO A 97 14.64 -9.36 -5.06
N LEU A 98 15.22 -9.17 -6.24
CA LEU A 98 14.74 -8.22 -7.23
C LEU A 98 13.46 -8.72 -7.91
N PRO A 99 12.59 -7.82 -8.41
CA PRO A 99 11.48 -8.22 -9.26
C PRO A 99 11.95 -8.92 -10.55
N ASP A 100 13.19 -8.68 -10.98
CA ASP A 100 13.79 -9.34 -12.14
C ASP A 100 14.16 -10.80 -11.85
N ASP A 101 14.44 -11.15 -10.59
CA ASP A 101 14.75 -12.53 -10.18
C ASP A 101 13.53 -13.47 -10.35
N ARG A 102 12.34 -12.88 -10.45
CA ARG A 102 11.07 -13.59 -10.67
C ARG A 102 10.76 -13.84 -12.15
N GLN A 103 11.53 -13.29 -13.09
CA GLN A 103 11.31 -13.46 -14.53
C GLN A 103 11.70 -14.87 -14.98
N SER A 104 11.15 -15.36 -16.11
CA SER A 104 11.27 -16.76 -16.54
C SER A 104 12.70 -17.24 -16.82
N ASP A 105 13.63 -16.32 -17.07
CA ASP A 105 15.06 -16.61 -17.26
C ASP A 105 15.82 -16.79 -15.93
N ARG A 106 15.25 -16.34 -14.81
CA ARG A 106 15.89 -16.28 -13.48
C ARG A 106 15.09 -17.00 -12.39
N GLY A 107 13.79 -17.18 -12.61
CA GLY A 107 12.85 -17.79 -11.68
C GLY A 107 11.85 -18.70 -12.38
N GLN A 108 11.26 -19.59 -11.60
CA GLN A 108 10.27 -20.56 -12.04
C GLN A 108 8.99 -20.38 -11.22
N PRO A 109 7.90 -19.88 -11.83
CA PRO A 109 6.59 -19.92 -11.19
C PRO A 109 6.22 -21.35 -10.78
N LEU A 110 5.73 -21.51 -9.56
CA LEU A 110 5.29 -22.79 -9.02
C LEU A 110 3.79 -22.99 -9.31
N ALA A 111 3.11 -23.83 -8.53
CA ALA A 111 1.69 -24.13 -8.71
C ALA A 111 0.79 -22.87 -8.66
N TYR A 112 1.18 -21.86 -7.87
CA TYR A 112 0.50 -20.57 -7.80
C TYR A 112 1.37 -19.47 -8.40
N PRO A 113 0.82 -18.54 -9.19
CA PRO A 113 1.60 -17.53 -9.89
C PRO A 113 2.30 -16.54 -8.95
N GLU A 114 1.84 -16.41 -7.70
CA GLU A 114 2.51 -15.63 -6.68
C GLU A 114 3.81 -16.25 -6.17
N ALA A 115 3.90 -17.58 -6.12
CA ALA A 115 5.05 -18.31 -5.60
C ALA A 115 6.04 -18.62 -6.72
N VAL A 116 7.26 -18.06 -6.61
CA VAL A 116 8.31 -18.21 -7.63
C VAL A 116 9.57 -18.74 -6.97
N LEU A 117 10.05 -19.89 -7.46
CA LEU A 117 11.36 -20.42 -7.10
C LEU A 117 12.46 -19.60 -7.77
N LEU A 118 13.42 -19.12 -6.99
CA LEU A 118 14.55 -18.34 -7.49
C LEU A 118 15.66 -19.28 -7.96
N VAL A 119 15.78 -19.47 -9.29
CA VAL A 119 16.69 -20.45 -9.90
C VAL A 119 18.08 -19.86 -10.13
N ASN A 120 18.13 -18.60 -10.58
CA ASN A 120 19.34 -17.85 -10.90
C ASN A 120 19.20 -16.38 -10.48
N PRO A 121 19.01 -16.05 -9.18
CA PRO A 121 18.84 -14.68 -8.69
C PRO A 121 20.11 -13.81 -8.92
N VAL A 122 19.98 -12.47 -8.86
CA VAL A 122 21.14 -11.57 -8.99
C VAL A 122 22.08 -11.78 -7.82
N GLU A 123 21.53 -11.80 -6.61
CA GLU A 123 22.24 -12.13 -5.39
C GLU A 123 22.21 -13.66 -5.18
N PRO A 124 23.38 -14.36 -5.24
CA PRO A 124 23.41 -15.82 -5.22
C PRO A 124 22.86 -16.47 -3.94
N GLU A 125 22.83 -15.72 -2.84
CA GLU A 125 22.31 -16.18 -1.54
C GLU A 125 20.81 -16.52 -1.58
N PHE A 126 20.03 -15.91 -2.49
CA PHE A 126 18.60 -16.21 -2.62
C PHE A 126 18.32 -17.46 -3.47
N LYS A 127 19.35 -18.11 -4.02
CA LYS A 127 19.17 -19.25 -4.92
C LYS A 127 18.52 -20.42 -4.19
N GLY A 128 17.44 -20.95 -4.77
CA GLY A 128 16.67 -22.04 -4.20
C GLY A 128 15.57 -21.60 -3.23
N GLU A 129 15.49 -20.30 -2.89
CA GLU A 129 14.37 -19.77 -2.13
C GLU A 129 13.10 -19.67 -2.98
N VAL A 130 11.94 -19.70 -2.32
CA VAL A 130 10.65 -19.40 -2.93
C VAL A 130 10.19 -18.04 -2.42
N ASP A 131 10.06 -17.08 -3.34
CA ASP A 131 9.47 -15.78 -3.05
C ASP A 131 7.96 -15.80 -3.32
N ASP A 132 7.19 -15.46 -2.30
CA ASP A 132 5.74 -15.29 -2.37
C ASP A 132 5.32 -14.06 -1.55
N LYS A 133 4.59 -13.13 -2.18
CA LYS A 133 4.07 -11.93 -1.52
C LYS A 133 3.25 -12.25 -0.26
N TYR A 134 2.62 -13.43 -0.19
CA TYR A 134 1.81 -13.85 0.94
C TYR A 134 2.63 -14.30 2.17
N GLN A 135 3.94 -14.55 2.03
CA GLN A 135 4.83 -14.80 3.17
C GLN A 135 4.98 -13.56 4.08
N TYR A 136 4.70 -12.38 3.53
CA TYR A 136 4.88 -11.11 4.21
C TYR A 136 3.57 -10.55 4.79
N THR A 137 2.45 -11.27 4.74
CA THR A 137 1.21 -10.75 5.33
C THR A 137 1.29 -10.58 6.83
N CYS A 138 0.47 -9.66 7.34
CA CYS A 138 0.33 -9.39 8.76
C CYS A 138 -1.14 -9.28 9.12
N GLU A 139 -1.51 -9.75 10.31
CA GLU A 139 -2.80 -9.45 10.92
C GLU A 139 -2.96 -7.95 11.14
N ASN A 140 -4.16 -7.41 10.93
CA ASN A 140 -4.44 -5.98 11.10
C ASN A 140 -3.94 -5.41 12.44
N ARG A 141 -4.17 -6.13 13.54
CA ARG A 141 -3.73 -5.70 14.90
C ARG A 141 -2.21 -5.47 15.02
N ASN A 142 -1.43 -6.15 14.19
CA ASN A 142 0.03 -6.09 14.16
C ASN A 142 0.57 -5.24 13.00
N LEU A 143 -0.26 -4.96 11.99
CA LEU A 143 0.11 -4.22 10.78
C LEU A 143 0.09 -2.70 11.01
N LYS A 144 1.03 -2.25 11.86
CA LYS A 144 1.18 -0.85 12.28
C LYS A 144 2.23 -0.10 11.48
N VAL A 145 3.43 -0.68 11.32
CA VAL A 145 4.54 -0.09 10.56
C VAL A 145 5.26 -1.16 9.76
N HIS A 146 5.57 -0.84 8.51
CA HIS A 146 6.40 -1.67 7.63
C HIS A 146 6.95 -0.81 6.50
N GLY A 147 7.98 -1.29 5.80
CA GLY A 147 8.62 -0.46 4.80
C GLY A 147 9.90 -1.04 4.25
N TRP A 148 10.73 -0.14 3.75
CA TRP A 148 11.95 -0.43 3.02
C TRP A 148 13.06 0.51 3.43
N ILE A 149 14.28 0.01 3.41
CA ILE A 149 15.51 0.77 3.57
C ILE A 149 16.26 0.78 2.24
N SER A 150 16.71 1.97 1.86
CA SER A 150 17.75 2.17 0.87
C SER A 150 19.08 2.38 1.58
N ASN A 151 20.15 1.83 1.03
CA ASN A 151 21.51 2.01 1.55
C ASN A 151 22.28 3.14 0.85
N ASP A 152 21.76 3.64 -0.29
CA ASP A 152 22.41 4.69 -1.09
C ASP A 152 21.38 5.67 -1.72
N PRO A 153 21.12 6.81 -1.05
CA PRO A 153 21.53 7.15 0.31
C PRO A 153 20.77 6.34 1.37
N SER A 154 21.28 6.32 2.61
CA SER A 154 20.65 5.63 3.74
C SER A 154 19.33 6.27 4.16
N ILE A 155 18.23 5.80 3.56
CA ILE A 155 16.87 6.35 3.71
C ILE A 155 15.87 5.22 4.00
N GLY A 156 15.01 5.43 4.99
CA GLY A 156 13.84 4.60 5.26
C GLY A 156 12.59 5.16 4.61
N PHE A 157 11.77 4.28 4.03
CA PHE A 157 10.41 4.58 3.56
C PHE A 157 9.43 3.67 4.31
N TRP A 158 8.55 4.26 5.11
CA TRP A 158 7.69 3.53 6.02
C TRP A 158 6.23 3.89 5.81
N GLN A 159 5.38 2.89 5.69
CA GLN A 159 3.95 3.08 5.84
C GLN A 159 3.55 2.81 7.29
N ILE A 160 2.90 3.79 7.89
CA ILE A 160 2.35 3.74 9.24
C ILE A 160 0.83 3.78 9.17
N THR A 161 0.18 2.82 9.83
CA THR A 161 -1.27 2.72 9.98
C THR A 161 -1.62 2.81 11.46
N PRO A 162 -2.07 4.00 11.93
CA PRO A 162 -2.35 4.22 13.35
C PRO A 162 -3.72 3.68 13.81
N SER A 163 -4.63 3.40 12.88
CA SER A 163 -6.01 2.97 13.14
C SER A 163 -6.47 1.93 12.14
N ASP A 164 -7.31 1.00 12.58
CA ASP A 164 -7.94 -0.04 11.76
C ASP A 164 -9.41 0.31 11.37
N GLU A 165 -9.93 1.47 11.74
CA GLU A 165 -11.37 1.84 11.57
C GLU A 165 -11.86 1.82 10.10
N PHE A 166 -10.93 1.99 9.17
CA PHE A 166 -11.20 1.96 7.74
C PHE A 166 -10.96 0.57 7.11
N ARG A 167 -10.42 -0.39 7.86
CA ARG A 167 -10.15 -1.75 7.39
C ARG A 167 -11.36 -2.68 7.57
N THR A 168 -11.44 -3.71 6.73
CA THR A 168 -12.44 -4.79 6.87
C THR A 168 -11.82 -6.04 7.50
N GLY A 169 -12.68 -6.92 8.03
CA GLY A 169 -12.30 -8.26 8.53
C GLY A 169 -11.81 -8.32 9.99
N GLY A 170 -11.72 -7.19 10.68
CA GLY A 170 -11.35 -7.15 12.10
C GLY A 170 -9.88 -7.43 12.39
N PRO A 171 -9.50 -7.59 13.68
CA PRO A 171 -8.10 -7.60 14.12
C PRO A 171 -7.24 -8.76 13.58
N LEU A 172 -7.85 -9.93 13.37
CA LEU A 172 -7.16 -11.15 12.91
C LEU A 172 -7.08 -11.26 11.39
N LYS A 173 -7.75 -10.38 10.66
CA LYS A 173 -7.70 -10.39 9.20
C LYS A 173 -6.28 -10.08 8.73
N GLN A 174 -5.73 -10.97 7.92
CA GLN A 174 -4.42 -10.78 7.31
C GLN A 174 -4.51 -9.95 6.04
N ASN A 175 -3.53 -9.06 5.86
CA ASN A 175 -3.40 -8.24 4.68
C ASN A 175 -1.94 -8.19 4.19
N LEU A 176 -1.79 -7.98 2.88
CA LEU A 176 -0.50 -7.70 2.26
C LEU A 176 0.07 -6.39 2.79
N CYS A 177 1.39 -6.34 2.94
CA CYS A 177 2.11 -5.14 3.37
C CYS A 177 3.26 -4.84 2.38
N SER A 178 4.52 -4.85 2.82
CA SER A 178 5.68 -4.76 1.93
C SER A 178 6.05 -6.13 1.33
N HIS A 179 6.48 -6.16 0.06
CA HIS A 179 6.96 -7.37 -0.62
C HIS A 179 7.81 -7.03 -1.87
N VAL A 180 8.41 -8.03 -2.52
CA VAL A 180 9.30 -7.90 -3.70
C VAL A 180 8.80 -6.92 -4.76
N GLY A 181 9.76 -6.23 -5.40
CA GLY A 181 9.51 -5.14 -6.36
C GLY A 181 9.35 -3.80 -5.65
N PRO A 182 10.27 -3.49 -4.72
CA PRO A 182 10.05 -2.82 -3.43
C PRO A 182 8.71 -2.11 -3.32
N THR A 183 7.70 -2.93 -3.04
CA THR A 183 6.31 -2.51 -2.97
C THR A 183 5.93 -2.30 -1.51
N CYS A 184 5.17 -1.26 -1.22
CA CYS A 184 4.62 -0.96 0.09
C CYS A 184 3.11 -0.72 -0.02
N LEU A 185 2.30 -1.57 0.61
CA LEU A 185 0.83 -1.57 0.48
C LEU A 185 0.12 -1.26 1.78
N ALA A 186 -0.79 -0.28 1.74
CA ALA A 186 -1.80 -0.07 2.78
C ALA A 186 -3.13 -0.61 2.28
N VAL A 187 -3.43 -1.88 2.58
CA VAL A 187 -4.71 -2.50 2.21
C VAL A 187 -5.80 -2.06 3.18
N PHE A 188 -6.91 -1.53 2.63
CA PHE A 188 -8.07 -1.10 3.41
C PHE A 188 -9.20 -2.12 3.29
N VAL A 189 -9.49 -2.57 2.06
CA VAL A 189 -10.48 -3.61 1.78
C VAL A 189 -9.84 -4.63 0.84
N GLY A 190 -10.09 -5.92 1.06
CA GLY A 190 -9.62 -6.95 0.16
C GLY A 190 -10.18 -8.33 0.49
N ALA A 191 -10.45 -9.12 -0.55
CA ALA A 191 -10.96 -10.50 -0.43
C ALA A 191 -9.93 -11.53 0.07
N HIS A 192 -8.64 -11.16 0.19
CA HIS A 192 -7.58 -12.08 0.62
C HIS A 192 -7.95 -12.78 1.94
N TYR A 193 -7.78 -14.10 2.03
CA TYR A 193 -8.04 -14.92 3.23
C TYR A 193 -9.49 -15.03 3.73
N ALA A 194 -10.46 -14.40 3.06
CA ALA A 194 -11.87 -14.48 3.46
C ALA A 194 -12.84 -14.62 2.28
N GLY A 195 -12.36 -14.45 1.05
CA GLY A 195 -13.18 -14.55 -0.14
C GLY A 195 -14.16 -13.40 -0.31
N ASP A 196 -15.20 -13.66 -1.10
CA ASP A 196 -16.22 -12.67 -1.49
C ASP A 196 -17.12 -12.24 -0.33
N ASP A 197 -17.16 -13.01 0.77
CA ASP A 197 -17.99 -12.69 1.95
C ASP A 197 -17.54 -11.41 2.67
N LEU A 198 -16.26 -11.03 2.56
CA LEU A 198 -15.75 -9.76 3.09
C LEU A 198 -15.76 -8.61 2.09
N VAL A 199 -16.21 -8.84 0.85
CA VAL A 199 -16.28 -7.80 -0.17
C VAL A 199 -17.54 -6.96 0.06
N PRO A 200 -17.41 -5.64 0.33
CA PRO A 200 -18.58 -4.77 0.41
C PRO A 200 -19.30 -4.70 -0.93
N LYS A 201 -20.63 -4.90 -0.90
CA LYS A 201 -21.51 -4.88 -2.09
C LYS A 201 -22.57 -3.82 -1.88
N PHE A 202 -22.76 -2.97 -2.88
CA PHE A 202 -23.71 -1.87 -2.86
C PHE A 202 -24.67 -2.01 -4.02
N GLY A 203 -25.96 -1.85 -3.73
CA GLY A 203 -27.04 -1.93 -4.69
C GLY A 203 -27.07 -0.76 -5.69
N GLN A 204 -27.87 -0.92 -6.74
CA GLN A 204 -28.14 0.19 -7.66
C GLN A 204 -28.91 1.29 -6.92
N GLY A 205 -28.45 2.53 -7.06
CA GLY A 205 -29.03 3.66 -6.34
C GLY A 205 -28.85 3.62 -4.81
N GLU A 206 -27.96 2.77 -4.27
CA GLU A 206 -27.66 2.77 -2.84
C GLU A 206 -26.65 3.89 -2.51
N PRO A 207 -27.05 4.95 -1.77
CA PRO A 207 -26.11 6.00 -1.40
C PRO A 207 -25.09 5.45 -0.39
N TRP A 208 -23.81 5.68 -0.67
CA TRP A 208 -22.74 5.24 0.22
C TRP A 208 -21.56 6.22 0.19
N LYS A 209 -20.97 6.46 1.35
CA LYS A 209 -19.77 7.29 1.47
C LYS A 209 -18.88 6.77 2.59
N LYS A 210 -17.58 6.65 2.33
CA LYS A 210 -16.60 6.24 3.33
C LYS A 210 -15.27 6.95 3.13
N VAL A 211 -14.63 7.25 4.26
CA VAL A 211 -13.23 7.69 4.33
C VAL A 211 -12.34 6.49 4.59
N PHE A 212 -11.26 6.37 3.83
CA PHE A 212 -10.22 5.36 4.00
C PHE A 212 -8.89 6.01 4.36
N GLY A 213 -8.31 5.60 5.49
CA GLY A 213 -7.16 6.27 6.10
C GLY A 213 -7.59 7.25 7.21
N PRO A 214 -6.69 8.16 7.62
CA PRO A 214 -5.37 8.38 7.03
C PRO A 214 -4.35 7.31 7.40
N VAL A 215 -3.46 7.04 6.46
CA VAL A 215 -2.16 6.40 6.72
C VAL A 215 -1.07 7.45 6.59
N PHE A 216 0.04 7.24 7.29
CA PHE A 216 1.18 8.16 7.26
C PHE A 216 2.35 7.50 6.54
N ILE A 217 2.97 8.23 5.62
CA ILE A 217 4.20 7.83 4.96
C ILE A 217 5.34 8.58 5.65
N TYR A 218 6.14 7.85 6.41
CA TYR A 218 7.27 8.39 7.16
C TYR A 218 8.57 8.13 6.41
N LEU A 219 9.43 9.14 6.39
CA LEU A 219 10.75 9.14 5.77
C LEU A 219 11.78 9.54 6.82
N ASN A 220 12.81 8.75 6.99
CA ASN A 220 13.94 9.08 7.85
C ASN A 220 15.26 8.74 7.15
N SER A 221 16.35 9.31 7.65
CA SER A 221 17.70 9.10 7.12
C SER A 221 18.73 9.09 8.23
N VAL A 222 19.85 8.43 7.99
CA VAL A 222 21.02 8.45 8.87
C VAL A 222 22.23 8.99 8.13
N PHE A 223 23.22 9.50 8.86
CA PHE A 223 24.46 9.99 8.26
C PHE A 223 25.36 8.85 7.80
N ASP A 224 26.28 9.13 6.87
CA ASP A 224 27.26 8.16 6.40
C ASP A 224 28.05 7.56 7.56
N GLY A 225 28.18 6.23 7.56
CA GLY A 225 28.85 5.46 8.60
C GLY A 225 27.96 5.07 9.79
N GLN A 226 26.72 5.55 9.87
CA GLN A 226 25.72 5.02 10.81
C GLN A 226 25.05 3.77 10.22
N ASP A 227 24.58 2.88 11.10
CA ASP A 227 23.87 1.66 10.69
C ASP A 227 22.49 2.00 10.11
N PRO A 228 22.24 1.73 8.81
CA PRO A 228 20.94 1.96 8.19
C PRO A 228 19.81 1.17 8.86
N LEU A 229 20.10 0.05 9.52
CA LEU A 229 19.06 -0.76 10.19
C LEU A 229 18.43 -0.01 11.37
N SER A 230 19.10 0.99 11.95
CA SER A 230 18.54 1.86 12.98
C SER A 230 17.33 2.68 12.51
N LEU A 231 17.17 2.88 11.19
CA LEU A 231 16.01 3.55 10.59
C LEU A 231 14.69 2.85 10.93
N TRP A 232 14.71 1.52 11.07
CA TRP A 232 13.55 0.75 11.50
C TRP A 232 13.15 1.04 12.95
N ASP A 233 14.14 1.14 13.83
CA ASP A 233 13.88 1.39 15.25
C ASP A 233 13.33 2.80 15.48
N ASP A 234 13.78 3.78 14.69
CA ASP A 234 13.19 5.12 14.67
C ASP A 234 11.76 5.12 14.13
N ALA A 235 11.47 4.39 13.05
CA ALA A 235 10.13 4.34 12.45
C ALA A 235 9.04 3.71 13.33
N LYS A 236 9.44 2.88 14.31
CA LYS A 236 8.53 2.24 15.27
C LYS A 236 8.14 3.13 16.46
N ARG A 237 8.82 4.27 16.66
CA ARG A 237 8.65 5.12 17.85
C ARG A 237 7.29 5.80 17.92
#